data_AF-A0A7S0HCZ5-F1
#
_entry.id   AF-A0A7S0HCZ5-F1
#
_cell.length_a   1.000
_cell.length_b   1.000
_cell.length_c   1.000
_cell.angle_alpha   90.00
_cell.angle_beta   90.00
_cell.angle_gamma   90.00
#
_symmetry.space_group_name_H-M   'P 1'
#
loop_
_entity.id
_entity.type
_entity.pdbx_description
1 polymer ?
#
loop_
_entity_poly.entity_id
_entity_poly.type
_entity_poly.pdbx_seq_one_letter_code
_entity_poly.pdbx_strand_id
1 'polypeptide(L)'
;ALSLELLSARLQAERLNGKDISLTLDTLAQDLQAQGKHDEAEPLYREALEVRRETLGNRHPNTLASINNLGMLLYMKGDLAAAEPLSREALEVRRETLGNR
;
A
#
# COMPACT_ATOMS: atom_id res chain seq x y z
N ALA A 1 -20.73 -20.96 -17.92
CA ALA A 1 -21.22 -20.12 -16.81
C ALA A 1 -20.53 -20.53 -15.50
N LEU A 2 -20.71 -21.77 -15.02
CA LEU A 2 -20.13 -22.28 -13.76
C LEU A 2 -18.60 -22.11 -13.61
N SER A 3 -17.81 -22.27 -14.68
CA SER A 3 -16.34 -22.14 -14.60
C SER A 3 -15.85 -20.70 -14.40
N LEU A 4 -16.56 -19.71 -14.93
CA LEU A 4 -16.19 -18.30 -14.82
C LEU A 4 -16.55 -17.73 -13.45
N GLU A 5 -17.71 -18.09 -12.90
CA GLU A 5 -18.11 -17.69 -11.55
C GLU A 5 -17.18 -18.27 -10.48
N LEU A 6 -16.83 -19.57 -10.58
CA LEU A 6 -15.85 -20.21 -9.68
C LEU A 6 -14.47 -19.55 -9.73
N LEU A 7 -13.99 -19.18 -10.93
CA LEU A 7 -12.73 -18.47 -11.09
C LEU A 7 -12.78 -17.07 -10.46
N SER A 8 -13.89 -16.32 -10.67
CA SER A 8 -14.08 -15.01 -10.05
C SER A 8 -14.14 -15.09 -8.53
N ALA A 9 -14.86 -16.06 -7.97
CA ALA A 9 -14.99 -16.25 -6.53
C ALA A 9 -13.64 -16.61 -5.89
N ARG A 10 -12.83 -17.45 -6.55
CA ARG A 10 -11.48 -17.80 -6.11
C ARG A 10 -10.54 -16.60 -6.13
N LEU A 11 -10.52 -15.84 -7.22
CA LEU A 11 -9.75 -14.60 -7.32
C LEU A 11 -10.18 -13.58 -6.26
N GLN A 12 -11.48 -13.49 -5.98
CA GLN A 12 -12.03 -12.58 -4.98
C GLN A 12 -11.66 -13.00 -3.55
N ALA A 13 -11.61 -14.31 -3.27
CA ALA A 13 -11.14 -14.86 -2.00
C ALA A 13 -9.63 -14.65 -1.80
N GLU A 14 -8.80 -14.89 -2.82
CA GLU A 14 -7.36 -14.62 -2.80
C GLU A 14 -7.09 -13.11 -2.60
N ARG A 15 -7.89 -12.25 -3.24
CA ARG A 15 -7.86 -10.80 -3.07
C ARG A 15 -8.27 -10.35 -1.65
N LEU A 16 -9.27 -10.99 -1.06
CA LEU A 16 -9.70 -10.72 0.32
C LEU A 16 -8.63 -11.16 1.33
N ASN A 17 -7.99 -12.31 1.10
CA ASN A 17 -6.90 -12.79 1.95
C ASN A 17 -5.70 -11.83 1.94
N GLY A 18 -5.30 -11.34 0.76
CA GLY A 18 -4.26 -10.31 0.66
C GLY A 18 -4.67 -8.97 1.29
N LYS A 19 -5.94 -8.59 1.19
CA LYS A 19 -6.45 -7.37 1.86
C LYS A 19 -6.28 -7.45 3.38
N ASP A 20 -6.63 -8.57 3.99
CA ASP A 20 -6.53 -8.77 5.44
C ASP A 20 -5.06 -8.77 5.89
N ILE A 21 -4.17 -9.45 5.15
CA ILE A 21 -2.72 -9.44 5.44
C ILE A 21 -2.15 -8.02 5.37
N SER A 22 -2.48 -7.26 4.31
CA SER A 22 -1.98 -5.88 4.15
C SER A 22 -2.48 -4.92 5.23
N LEU A 23 -3.66 -5.17 5.81
CA LEU A 23 -4.20 -4.36 6.90
C LEU A 23 -3.45 -4.64 8.21
N THR A 24 -3.20 -5.92 8.49
CA THR A 24 -2.43 -6.34 9.67
C THR A 24 -1.00 -5.81 9.63
N LEU A 25 -0.33 -5.91 8.48
CA LEU A 25 1.02 -5.38 8.28
C LEU A 25 1.09 -3.86 8.50
N ASP A 26 0.16 -3.10 7.92
CA ASP A 26 0.06 -1.66 8.11
C ASP A 26 -0.16 -1.29 9.59
N THR A 27 -1.02 -2.03 10.29
CA THR A 27 -1.33 -1.77 11.71
C THR A 27 -0.09 -1.99 12.58
N LEU A 28 0.62 -3.11 12.37
CA LEU A 28 1.85 -3.39 13.10
C LEU A 28 2.96 -2.36 12.79
N ALA A 29 3.08 -1.94 11.52
CA ALA A 29 4.01 -0.91 11.11
C ALA A 29 3.71 0.44 11.80
N GLN A 30 2.44 0.81 11.91
CA GLN A 30 2.00 2.02 12.62
C GLN A 30 2.36 1.96 14.10
N ASP A 31 2.15 0.81 14.76
CA ASP A 31 2.49 0.63 16.18
C ASP A 31 4.00 0.72 16.43
N LEU A 32 4.82 0.13 15.54
CA LEU A 32 6.28 0.23 15.61
C LEU A 32 6.75 1.66 15.36
N GLN A 33 6.16 2.34 14.38
CA GLN A 33 6.43 3.75 14.11
C GLN A 33 6.10 4.64 15.31
N ALA A 34 4.95 4.40 15.98
CA ALA A 34 4.57 5.13 17.19
C ALA A 34 5.56 4.93 18.36
N GLN A 35 6.28 3.80 18.37
CA GLN A 35 7.36 3.51 19.32
C GLN A 35 8.72 4.07 18.86
N GLY A 36 8.80 4.75 17.73
CA GLY A 36 10.05 5.26 17.14
C GLY A 36 10.91 4.19 16.47
N LYS A 37 10.41 2.96 16.32
CA LYS A 37 11.11 1.82 15.71
C LYS A 37 10.98 1.84 14.19
N HIS A 38 11.49 2.90 13.57
CA HIS A 38 11.27 3.14 12.14
C HIS A 38 11.88 2.05 11.24
N ASP A 39 13.02 1.49 11.63
CA ASP A 39 13.69 0.41 10.87
C ASP A 39 12.89 -0.90 10.88
N GLU A 40 12.14 -1.17 11.95
CA GLU A 40 11.27 -2.35 12.05
C GLU A 40 9.94 -2.13 11.28
N ALA A 41 9.44 -0.88 11.24
CA ALA A 41 8.19 -0.53 10.55
C ALA A 41 8.31 -0.54 9.01
N GLU A 42 9.48 -0.16 8.50
CA GLU A 42 9.71 0.00 7.06
C GLU A 42 9.47 -1.25 6.21
N PRO A 43 10.04 -2.44 6.53
CA PRO A 43 9.78 -3.64 5.74
C PRO A 43 8.28 -4.01 5.73
N LEU A 44 7.57 -3.79 6.83
CA LEU A 44 6.13 -4.08 6.93
C LEU A 44 5.29 -3.17 6.03
N TYR A 45 5.59 -1.86 6.00
CA TYR A 45 4.92 -0.96 5.07
C TYR A 45 5.23 -1.28 3.60
N ARG A 46 6.45 -1.74 3.29
CA ARG A 46 6.78 -2.20 1.93
C ARG A 46 5.99 -3.43 1.52
N GLU A 47 5.92 -4.43 2.39
CA GLU A 47 5.15 -5.65 2.15
C GLU A 47 3.65 -5.34 2.00
N ALA A 48 3.09 -4.52 2.89
CA ALA A 48 1.69 -4.07 2.79
C ALA A 48 1.41 -3.34 1.48
N LEU A 49 2.33 -2.49 1.01
CA LEU A 49 2.22 -1.79 -0.25
C LEU A 49 2.25 -2.76 -1.44
N GLU A 50 3.18 -3.71 -1.45
CA GLU A 50 3.28 -4.72 -2.52
C GLU A 50 1.99 -5.53 -2.65
N VAL A 51 1.48 -6.07 -1.53
CA VAL A 51 0.23 -6.83 -1.50
C VAL A 51 -0.94 -5.96 -2.00
N ARG A 52 -1.01 -4.68 -1.63
CA ARG A 52 -2.09 -3.79 -2.11
C ARG A 52 -1.97 -3.44 -3.58
N ARG A 53 -0.76 -3.31 -4.12
CA ARG A 53 -0.56 -3.12 -5.56
C ARG A 53 -1.04 -4.34 -6.35
N GLU A 54 -0.69 -5.54 -5.91
CA GLU A 54 -1.10 -6.79 -6.57
C GLU A 54 -2.62 -7.00 -6.48
N THR A 55 -3.21 -6.77 -5.31
CA THR A 55 -4.62 -7.09 -5.05
C THR A 55 -5.59 -5.99 -5.45
N LEU A 56 -5.21 -4.71 -5.33
CA LEU A 56 -6.11 -3.57 -5.53
C LEU A 56 -5.70 -2.69 -6.71
N GLY A 57 -4.45 -2.79 -7.16
CA GLY A 57 -3.86 -1.91 -8.17
C GLY A 57 -3.33 -0.60 -7.58
N ASN A 58 -2.50 0.10 -8.35
CA ASN A 58 -1.78 1.31 -7.91
C ASN A 58 -2.71 2.50 -7.61
N ARG A 59 -3.90 2.56 -8.23
CA ARG A 59 -4.82 3.69 -8.11
C ARG A 59 -5.82 3.57 -6.96
N HIS A 60 -5.83 2.42 -6.28
CA HIS A 60 -6.81 2.19 -5.22
C HIS A 60 -6.48 3.06 -3.99
N PRO A 61 -7.49 3.65 -3.31
CA PRO A 61 -7.28 4.50 -2.15
C PRO A 61 -6.38 3.88 -1.07
N ASN A 62 -6.56 2.59 -0.77
CA ASN A 62 -5.71 1.88 0.21
C ASN A 62 -4.26 1.73 -0.24
N THR A 63 -4.01 1.55 -1.54
CA THR A 63 -2.64 1.51 -2.08
C THR A 63 -1.98 2.87 -1.93
N LEU A 64 -2.70 3.94 -2.27
CA LEU A 64 -2.24 5.33 -2.08
C LEU A 64 -1.97 5.66 -0.60
N ALA A 65 -2.79 5.15 0.32
CA ALA A 65 -2.56 5.29 1.75
C ALA A 65 -1.25 4.62 2.19
N SER A 66 -0.95 3.41 1.72
CA SER A 66 0.33 2.73 2.02
C SER A 66 1.54 3.47 1.43
N ILE A 67 1.42 4.00 0.20
CA ILE A 67 2.48 4.84 -0.41
C ILE A 67 2.78 6.05 0.48
N ASN A 68 1.73 6.72 0.98
CA ASN A 68 1.87 7.87 1.84
C ASN A 68 2.48 7.51 3.21
N ASN A 69 2.07 6.40 3.81
CA ASN A 69 2.61 5.93 5.09
C ASN A 69 4.11 5.60 4.99
N LEU A 70 4.50 4.86 3.94
CA LEU A 70 5.91 4.54 3.69
C LEU A 70 6.74 5.80 3.39
N GLY A 71 6.21 6.72 2.58
CA GLY A 71 6.87 7.99 2.29
C GLY A 71 7.09 8.84 3.54
N MET A 72 6.10 8.92 4.42
CA MET A 72 6.21 9.62 5.71
C MET A 72 7.24 8.97 6.63
N LEU A 73 7.27 7.64 6.70
CA LEU A 73 8.26 6.92 7.49
C LEU A 73 9.70 7.22 7.00
N LEU A 74 9.92 7.15 5.68
CA LEU A 74 11.23 7.44 5.09
C LEU A 74 11.66 8.89 5.32
N TYR A 75 10.72 9.83 5.25
CA TYR A 75 10.97 11.22 5.64
C TYR A 75 11.39 11.34 7.11
N MET A 76 10.72 10.65 8.04
CA MET A 76 11.09 10.63 9.46
C MET A 76 12.46 10.00 9.70
N LYS A 77 12.90 9.07 8.85
CA LYS A 77 14.25 8.52 8.86
C LYS A 77 15.31 9.43 8.21
N GLY A 78 14.90 10.51 7.55
CA GLY A 78 15.78 11.36 6.77
C GLY A 78 16.19 10.77 5.41
N ASP A 79 15.61 9.64 4.99
CA ASP A 79 15.87 9.02 3.70
C ASP A 79 14.99 9.64 2.61
N LEU A 80 15.35 10.87 2.23
CA LEU A 80 14.64 11.62 1.21
C LEU A 80 14.77 10.98 -0.19
N ALA A 81 15.86 10.26 -0.44
CA ALA A 81 16.10 9.60 -1.72
C ALA A 81 15.10 8.46 -1.94
N ALA A 82 14.75 7.71 -0.90
CA ALA A 82 13.71 6.69 -0.98
C ALA A 82 12.28 7.27 -0.89
N ALA A 83 12.08 8.41 -0.22
CA ALA A 83 10.76 9.04 -0.07
C ALA A 83 10.28 9.77 -1.35
N GLU A 84 11.20 10.38 -2.10
CA GLU A 84 10.88 11.12 -3.34
C GLU A 84 10.09 10.30 -4.38
N PRO A 85 10.51 9.09 -4.78
CA PRO A 85 9.79 8.33 -5.81
C PRO A 85 8.36 7.98 -5.39
N LEU A 86 8.13 7.67 -4.11
CA LEU A 86 6.80 7.39 -3.58
C LEU A 86 5.89 8.63 -3.63
N SER A 87 6.46 9.78 -3.28
CA SER A 87 5.74 11.07 -3.33
C SER A 87 5.39 11.45 -4.77
N ARG A 88 6.31 11.20 -5.71
CA ARG A 88 6.08 11.42 -7.15
C ARG A 88 4.97 10.53 -7.69
N GLU A 89 5.01 9.24 -7.38
CA GLU A 89 3.97 8.29 -7.77
C GLU A 89 2.59 8.70 -7.24
N ALA A 90 2.47 9.01 -5.95
CA ALA A 90 1.22 9.45 -5.36
C ALA A 90 0.67 10.72 -6.04
N LEU A 91 1.57 11.64 -6.42
CA LEU A 91 1.23 12.88 -7.11
C LEU A 91 0.77 12.63 -8.56
N GLU A 92 1.42 11.73 -9.30
CA GLU A 92 1.00 11.33 -10.65
C GLU A 92 -0.41 10.71 -10.62
N VAL A 93 -0.65 9.75 -9.72
CA VAL A 93 -1.99 9.14 -9.58
C VAL A 93 -3.05 10.17 -9.21
N ARG A 94 -2.72 11.10 -8.30
CA ARG A 94 -3.63 12.18 -7.90
C ARG A 94 -3.91 13.15 -9.08
N ARG A 95 -2.92 13.44 -9.92
CA ARG A 95 -3.08 14.27 -11.13
C ARG A 95 -3.98 13.59 -12.16
N GLU A 96 -3.80 12.29 -12.42
CA GLU A 96 -4.65 11.56 -13.37
C GLU A 96 -6.10 11.40 -12.89
N THR A 97 -6.31 11.29 -11.58
CA THR A 97 -7.66 11.17 -10.99
C THR A 97 -8.38 12.51 -10.91
N LEU A 98 -7.67 13.61 -10.69
CA LEU A 98 -8.26 14.96 -10.59
C LEU A 98 -8.25 15.75 -11.90
N GLY A 99 -7.34 15.45 -12.83
CA GLY A 99 -7.23 16.09 -14.15
C GLY A 99 -8.21 15.55 -15.19
N ASN A 100 -8.91 14.46 -14.88
CA ASN A 100 -10.03 13.92 -15.66
C ASN A 100 -11.41 14.38 -15.12
N ARG A 101 -11.47 15.54 -14.47
CA ARG A 101 -12.72 16.17 -14.02
C ARG A 101 -13.11 17.34 -14.91
#